data_AF-A0A9E4KA82-F1
#
_entry.id   AF-A0A9E4KA82-F1
#
_cell.length_a   1.000
_cell.length_b   1.000
_cell.length_c   1.000
_cell.angle_alpha   90.00
_cell.angle_beta   90.00
_cell.angle_gamma   90.00
#
_symmetry.space_group_name_H-M   'P 1'
#
loop_
_entity.id
_entity.type
_entity.pdbx_description
1 polymer ?
#
loop_
_entity_poly.entity_id
_entity_poly.type
_entity_poly.pdbx_seq_one_letter_code
_entity_poly.pdbx_strand_id
1 'polypeptide(L)'
;PLWGCGLLPVTDLEKLHYVLREARSSMRLTLDKALKDVGVGSLPVTMEVGSTDTIVEMLQHGRHVSFLPRFTVDDGLQTGSLYHIKIQGLRIKRILWIARTRSNLNNDVAEAFISLLRGT
;
A
#
# COMPACT_ATOMS: atom_id res chain seq x y z
N PRO A 1 -13.09 -5.87 16.71
CA PRO A 1 -13.25 -5.22 15.39
C PRO A 1 -12.38 -3.96 15.35
N LEU A 2 -11.63 -3.71 14.26
CA LEU A 2 -10.72 -2.55 14.15
C LEU A 2 -11.39 -1.33 13.50
N TRP A 3 -12.62 -1.47 12.99
CA TRP A 3 -13.38 -0.35 12.47
C TRP A 3 -13.65 0.68 13.56
N GLY A 4 -13.46 1.96 13.22
CA GLY A 4 -13.58 3.06 14.17
C GLY A 4 -12.48 3.09 15.23
N CYS A 5 -11.48 2.19 15.20
CA CYS A 5 -10.34 2.33 16.08
C CYS A 5 -9.59 3.63 15.71
N GLY A 6 -9.16 4.37 16.72
CA GLY A 6 -8.48 5.64 16.55
C GLY A 6 -7.07 5.43 15.99
N LEU A 7 -6.06 5.62 16.83
CA LEU A 7 -4.67 5.39 16.47
C LEU A 7 -4.21 4.08 17.13
N LEU A 8 -3.82 3.10 16.32
CA LEU A 8 -3.34 1.80 16.81
C LEU A 8 -1.84 1.89 17.13
N PRO A 9 -1.39 1.45 18.31
CA PRO A 9 0.04 1.36 18.62
C PRO A 9 0.77 0.46 17.62
N VAL A 10 2.02 0.78 17.31
CA VAL A 10 2.84 -0.03 16.38
C VAL A 10 3.04 -1.46 16.90
N THR A 11 3.07 -1.66 18.22
CA THR A 11 3.20 -2.96 18.89
C THR A 11 1.99 -3.88 18.66
N ASP A 12 0.83 -3.33 18.30
CA ASP A 12 -0.35 -4.13 18.04
C ASP A 12 -0.34 -4.73 16.63
N LEU A 13 0.57 -4.30 15.75
CA LEU A 13 0.71 -4.89 14.42
C LEU A 13 0.99 -6.38 14.49
N GLU A 14 1.74 -6.85 15.49
CA GLU A 14 2.09 -8.27 15.67
C GLU A 14 0.90 -9.14 16.12
N LYS A 15 -0.23 -8.52 16.48
CA LYS A 15 -1.45 -9.21 16.94
C LYS A 15 -2.47 -9.41 15.82
N LEU A 16 -2.19 -8.91 14.62
CA LEU A 16 -3.11 -8.94 13.49
C LEU A 16 -2.72 -10.01 12.46
N HIS A 17 -3.67 -10.36 11.60
CA HIS A 17 -3.50 -11.35 10.54
C HIS A 17 -3.46 -10.68 9.17
N TYR A 18 -2.39 -10.89 8.43
CA TYR A 18 -2.14 -10.15 7.19
C TYR A 18 -2.30 -10.99 5.93
N VAL A 19 -2.90 -10.39 4.92
CA VAL A 19 -2.74 -10.81 3.52
C VAL A 19 -1.87 -9.76 2.84
N LEU A 20 -0.71 -10.15 2.33
CA LEU A 20 0.27 -9.23 1.76
C LEU A 20 0.67 -9.67 0.35
N ARG A 21 1.34 -8.76 -0.36
CA ARG A 21 2.06 -9.12 -1.58
C ARG A 21 3.23 -10.06 -1.26
N GLU A 22 3.62 -10.84 -2.27
CA GLU A 22 4.79 -11.70 -2.21
C GLU A 22 6.05 -10.93 -1.77
N ALA A 23 6.90 -11.60 -0.98
CA ALA A 23 8.11 -11.02 -0.35
C ALA A 23 9.01 -10.22 -1.32
N ARG A 24 9.10 -10.64 -2.58
CA ARG A 24 9.97 -10.02 -3.59
C ARG A 24 9.36 -8.83 -4.32
N SER A 25 8.07 -8.54 -4.08
CA SER A 25 7.42 -7.40 -4.71
C SER A 25 8.00 -6.07 -4.20
N SER A 26 8.09 -5.07 -5.07
CA SER A 26 8.62 -3.75 -4.70
C SER A 26 7.84 -3.09 -3.55
N MET A 27 6.52 -3.33 -3.51
CA MET A 27 5.65 -2.89 -2.42
C MET A 27 6.03 -3.56 -1.11
N ARG A 28 6.26 -4.88 -1.13
CA ARG A 28 6.59 -5.63 0.07
C ARG A 28 7.96 -5.25 0.63
N LEU A 29 8.97 -5.09 -0.23
CA LEU A 29 10.29 -4.60 0.18
C LEU A 29 10.23 -3.20 0.82
N THR A 30 9.38 -2.32 0.30
CA THR A 30 9.17 -0.97 0.87
C THR A 30 8.52 -1.06 2.25
N LEU A 31 7.50 -1.92 2.40
CA LEU A 31 6.84 -2.17 3.68
C LEU A 31 7.80 -2.73 4.71
N ASP A 32 8.52 -3.80 4.37
CA ASP A 32 9.43 -4.50 5.28
C ASP A 32 10.53 -3.55 5.79
N LYS A 33 11.07 -2.67 4.92
CA LYS A 33 12.00 -1.62 5.34
C LYS A 33 11.35 -0.64 6.33
N ALA A 34 10.16 -0.14 6.02
CA ALA A 34 9.48 0.83 6.87
C ALA A 34 9.13 0.26 8.25
N LEU A 35 8.73 -1.02 8.31
CA LEU A 35 8.48 -1.74 9.56
C LEU A 35 9.76 -1.91 10.38
N LYS A 36 10.86 -2.31 9.72
CA LYS A 36 12.16 -2.42 10.37
C LYS A 36 12.63 -1.09 10.96
N ASP A 37 12.45 0.01 10.22
CA ASP A 37 12.87 1.36 10.66
C ASP A 37 12.11 1.83 11.91
N VAL A 38 10.91 1.30 12.18
CA VAL A 38 10.12 1.56 13.41
C VAL A 38 10.21 0.45 14.45
N GLY A 39 11.14 -0.50 14.28
CA GLY A 39 11.40 -1.57 15.24
C GLY A 39 10.44 -2.76 15.21
N VAL A 40 9.61 -2.88 14.16
CA VAL A 40 8.74 -4.06 13.97
C VAL A 40 9.52 -5.13 13.23
N GLY A 41 9.70 -6.29 13.88
CA GLY A 41 10.54 -7.37 13.37
C GLY A 41 9.87 -8.20 12.28
N SER A 42 8.63 -8.64 12.51
CA SER A 42 7.86 -9.43 11.54
C SER A 42 6.36 -9.27 11.76
N LEU A 43 5.58 -9.54 10.72
CA LEU A 43 4.12 -9.57 10.79
C LEU A 43 3.63 -11.02 10.71
N PRO A 44 2.53 -11.40 11.39
CA PRO A 44 1.85 -12.68 11.18
C PRO A 44 1.15 -12.73 9.81
N VAL A 45 1.91 -13.10 8.78
CA VAL A 45 1.38 -13.22 7.41
C VAL A 45 0.59 -14.51 7.28
N THR A 46 -0.73 -14.39 7.09
CA THR A 46 -1.61 -15.53 6.84
C THR A 46 -1.50 -16.01 5.40
N MET A 47 -1.31 -15.09 4.46
CA MET A 47 -1.21 -15.42 3.03
C MET A 47 -0.39 -14.38 2.27
N GLU A 48 0.35 -14.87 1.27
CA GLU A 48 0.96 -14.03 0.24
C GLU A 48 0.21 -14.22 -1.09
N VAL A 49 -0.10 -13.12 -1.77
CA VAL A 49 -0.84 -13.14 -3.04
C VAL A 49 -0.17 -12.26 -4.10
N GLY A 50 -0.32 -12.67 -5.35
CA GLY A 50 0.35 -12.06 -6.51
C GLY A 50 -0.34 -10.85 -7.14
N SER A 51 -1.50 -10.42 -6.63
CA SER A 51 -2.23 -9.24 -7.13
C SER A 51 -2.74 -8.36 -6.00
N THR A 52 -2.71 -7.04 -6.22
CA THR A 52 -3.34 -6.08 -5.30
C THR A 52 -4.86 -6.26 -5.28
N ASP A 53 -5.47 -6.56 -6.42
CA ASP A 53 -6.93 -6.75 -6.53
C ASP A 53 -7.39 -7.94 -5.70
N THR A 54 -6.62 -9.04 -5.69
CA THR A 54 -6.87 -10.21 -4.85
C THR A 54 -6.79 -9.85 -3.36
N ILE A 55 -5.86 -8.99 -2.94
CA ILE A 55 -5.82 -8.51 -1.55
C ILE A 55 -7.12 -7.75 -1.24
N VAL A 56 -7.53 -6.83 -2.11
CA VAL A 56 -8.75 -6.02 -1.92
C VAL A 56 -9.99 -6.90 -1.76
N GLU A 57 -10.17 -7.89 -2.64
CA GLU A 57 -11.26 -8.88 -2.56
C GLU A 57 -11.23 -9.67 -1.23
N MET A 58 -10.06 -10.11 -0.79
CA MET A 58 -9.92 -10.82 0.48
C MET A 58 -10.23 -9.94 1.70
N LEU A 59 -9.90 -8.65 1.66
CA LEU A 59 -10.19 -7.71 2.74
C LEU A 59 -11.70 -7.47 2.91
N GLN A 60 -12.48 -7.52 1.83
CA GLN A 60 -13.94 -7.35 1.88
C GLN A 60 -14.64 -8.43 2.71
N HIS A 61 -13.99 -9.57 2.95
CA HIS A 61 -14.50 -10.67 3.78
C HIS A 61 -14.18 -10.52 5.28
N GLY A 62 -13.52 -9.43 5.70
CA GLY A 62 -13.52 -8.96 7.09
C GLY A 62 -12.63 -9.67 8.11
N ARG A 63 -11.65 -10.50 7.69
CA ARG A 63 -10.80 -11.29 8.61
C ARG A 63 -9.32 -10.92 8.60
N HIS A 64 -8.89 -10.12 7.65
CA HIS A 64 -7.49 -9.79 7.43
C HIS A 64 -7.28 -8.29 7.33
N VAL A 65 -6.03 -7.88 7.52
CA VAL A 65 -5.55 -6.52 7.27
C VAL A 65 -4.42 -6.54 6.24
N SER A 66 -4.15 -5.40 5.63
CA SER A 66 -3.04 -5.27 4.68
C SER A 66 -2.48 -3.86 4.66
N PHE A 67 -1.34 -3.69 4.01
CA PHE A 67 -0.74 -2.41 3.69
C PHE A 67 -0.79 -2.21 2.17
N LEU A 68 -1.62 -1.27 1.72
CA LEU A 68 -1.84 -0.99 0.30
C LEU A 68 -1.65 0.50 0.00
N PRO A 69 -1.23 0.87 -1.22
CA PRO A 69 -1.24 2.25 -1.66
C PRO A 69 -2.66 2.78 -1.62
N ARG A 70 -2.85 4.00 -1.09
CA ARG A 70 -4.20 4.56 -0.89
C ARG A 70 -5.06 4.54 -2.16
N PHE A 71 -4.46 4.84 -3.31
CA PHE A 71 -5.19 4.91 -4.58
C PHE A 71 -5.76 3.56 -5.04
N THR A 72 -5.25 2.42 -4.55
CA THR A 72 -5.76 1.09 -4.93
C THR A 72 -6.98 0.67 -4.12
N VAL A 73 -7.32 1.43 -3.07
CA VAL A 73 -8.42 1.11 -2.14
C VAL A 73 -9.42 2.25 -2.01
N ASP A 74 -9.28 3.32 -2.81
CA ASP A 74 -10.07 4.54 -2.62
C ASP A 74 -11.57 4.26 -2.76
N ASP A 75 -11.99 3.54 -3.79
CA ASP A 75 -13.39 3.11 -3.96
C ASP A 75 -13.92 2.34 -2.75
N GLY A 76 -13.11 1.43 -2.19
CA GLY A 76 -13.47 0.66 -1.01
C GLY A 76 -13.65 1.53 0.24
N LEU A 77 -12.80 2.56 0.38
CA LEU A 77 -12.90 3.54 1.46
C LEU A 77 -14.11 4.46 1.29
N GLN A 78 -14.40 4.93 0.07
CA GLN A 78 -15.56 5.79 -0.22
C GLN A 78 -16.88 5.05 0.00
N THR A 79 -16.94 3.77 -0.40
CA THR A 79 -18.14 2.93 -0.25
C THR A 79 -18.33 2.38 1.16
N GLY A 80 -17.32 2.53 2.04
CA GLY A 80 -17.34 1.97 3.39
C GLY A 80 -17.15 0.45 3.44
N SER A 81 -16.81 -0.20 2.31
CA SER A 81 -16.49 -1.63 2.28
C SER A 81 -15.10 -1.95 2.83
N LEU A 82 -14.20 -0.96 2.87
CA LEU A 82 -12.90 -1.02 3.52
C LEU A 82 -12.78 0.09 4.57
N TYR A 83 -11.93 -0.14 5.57
CA TYR A 83 -11.62 0.85 6.61
C TYR A 83 -10.12 1.09 6.71
N HIS A 84 -9.72 2.36 6.74
CA HIS A 84 -8.32 2.74 6.90
C HIS A 84 -7.92 2.79 8.38
N ILE A 85 -7.05 1.88 8.78
CA ILE A 85 -6.49 1.81 10.14
C ILE A 85 -5.26 2.71 10.24
N LYS A 86 -5.27 3.65 11.18
CA LYS A 86 -4.11 4.54 11.44
C LYS A 86 -3.18 3.88 12.45
N ILE A 87 -1.88 3.87 12.15
CA ILE A 87 -0.85 3.30 13.02
C ILE A 87 0.00 4.43 13.61
N GLN A 88 0.22 4.40 14.92
CA GLN A 88 1.07 5.35 15.63
C GLN A 88 2.51 5.21 15.17
N GLY A 89 3.15 6.35 14.83
CA GLY A 89 4.57 6.38 14.47
C GLY A 89 4.91 5.77 13.11
N LEU A 90 3.93 5.31 12.33
CA LEU A 90 4.16 4.71 11.01
C LEU A 90 3.47 5.50 9.91
N ARG A 91 4.28 6.05 8.99
CA ARG A 91 3.80 6.70 7.77
C ARG A 91 4.69 6.36 6.60
N ILE A 92 4.19 5.51 5.71
CA ILE A 92 4.91 5.08 4.50
C ILE A 92 4.51 6.02 3.35
N LYS A 93 5.48 6.77 2.82
CA LYS A 93 5.30 7.62 1.63
C LYS A 93 6.17 7.08 0.50
N ARG A 94 5.64 7.11 -0.72
CA ARG A 94 6.37 6.73 -1.93
C ARG A 94 6.17 7.78 -3.01
N ILE A 95 7.23 8.07 -3.74
CA ILE A 95 7.22 8.93 -4.93
C ILE A 95 7.15 8.02 -6.16
N LEU A 96 6.25 8.33 -7.09
CA LEU A 96 6.24 7.71 -8.41
C LEU A 96 7.09 8.56 -9.34
N TRP A 97 8.04 7.93 -10.01
CA TRP A 97 8.97 8.59 -10.92
C TRP A 97 8.63 8.27 -12.37
N ILE A 98 8.80 9.24 -13.25
CA ILE A 98 8.73 9.05 -14.70
C ILE A 98 10.16 8.93 -15.21
N ALA A 99 10.55 7.73 -15.62
CA ALA A 99 11.87 7.46 -16.18
C ALA A 99 11.86 7.65 -17.70
N ARG A 100 12.89 8.31 -18.24
CA ARG A 100 13.07 8.57 -19.68
C ARG A 100 14.51 8.29 -20.09
N THR A 101 14.71 7.78 -21.30
CA THR A 101 16.06 7.68 -21.90
C THR A 101 16.47 9.03 -22.49
N ARG A 102 17.77 9.31 -22.52
CA ARG A 102 18.28 10.58 -23.08
C ARG A 102 17.91 10.77 -24.55
N SER A 103 17.78 9.69 -25.31
CA SER A 103 17.41 9.71 -26.73
C SER A 103 15.93 10.06 -26.98
N ASN A 104 15.07 10.03 -25.96
CA ASN A 104 13.62 10.22 -26.09
C ASN A 104 13.11 11.44 -25.30
N LEU A 105 13.98 12.43 -25.05
CA LEU A 105 13.63 13.62 -24.27
C LEU A 105 12.73 14.61 -25.03
N ASN A 106 12.72 14.57 -26.36
CA ASN A 106 12.01 15.53 -27.22
C ASN A 106 10.85 14.86 -27.97
N ASN A 107 10.12 13.96 -27.31
CA ASN A 107 8.99 13.27 -27.93
C ASN A 107 7.68 13.94 -27.49
N ASP A 108 7.05 14.66 -28.41
CA ASP A 108 5.84 15.46 -28.13
C ASP A 108 4.68 14.62 -27.58
N VAL A 109 4.51 13.38 -28.07
CA VAL A 109 3.48 12.45 -27.58
C VAL A 109 3.79 12.03 -26.15
N ALA A 110 5.06 11.76 -25.84
CA ALA A 110 5.48 11.43 -24.49
C ALA A 110 5.28 12.61 -23.53
N GLU A 111 5.61 13.84 -23.93
CA GLU A 111 5.39 15.03 -23.10
C GLU A 111 3.91 15.33 -22.86
N ALA A 112 3.06 15.15 -23.88
CA ALA A 112 1.61 15.27 -23.73
C ALA A 112 1.07 14.25 -22.70
N PHE A 113 1.51 12.99 -22.79
CA PHE A 113 1.11 11.96 -21.83
C PHE A 113 1.63 12.25 -20.41
N ILE A 114 2.86 12.75 -20.28
CA ILE A 114 3.43 13.14 -18.98
C ILE A 114 2.67 14.30 -18.35
N SER A 115 2.22 15.26 -19.16
CA SER A 115 1.39 16.38 -18.71
C SER A 115 0.04 15.88 -18.20
N LEU A 116 -0.61 14.97 -18.93
CA LEU A 116 -1.84 14.29 -18.49
C LEU A 116 -1.66 13.59 -17.14
N LEU A 117 -0.56 12.83 -16.97
CA LEU A 117 -0.26 12.14 -15.70
C LEU A 117 -0.04 13.09 -14.52
N ARG A 118 0.41 14.33 -14.77
CA ARG A 118 0.66 15.34 -13.73
C ARG A 118 -0.61 16.10 -13.34
N GLY A 119 -1.71 15.92 -14.06
CA GLY A 119 -2.97 16.63 -13.80
C GLY A 119 -2.89 18.13 -14.13
N THR A 120 -2.07 18.50 -15.10
CA THR A 120 -2.07 19.83 -15.76
C THR A 120 -2.84 19.78 -17.06
#